data_AF-A0AA42NCG8-F1
#
_entry.id   AF-A0AA42NCG8-F1
#
_cell.length_a   1.000
_cell.length_b   1.000
_cell.length_c   1.000
_cell.angle_alpha   90.00
_cell.angle_beta   90.00
_cell.angle_gamma   90.00
#
_symmetry.space_group_name_H-M   'P 1'
#
loop_
_entity.id
_entity.type
_entity.pdbx_description
1 polymer ?
#
loop_
_entity_poly.entity_id
_entity_poly.type
_entity_poly.pdbx_seq_one_letter_code
_entity_poly.pdbx_strand_id
1 'polypeptide(L)'
;MKTIPAALAGHLGQDATTTCHCWKVTLKDRAVIGFTDHDEAISFAGTSYLAASGFSASDSDGETGLGAGAGEVAGGFSNEAIAEGDLAAGRFDGARVELFLVNWQAPDQHVLLNRREIGEVTRAGGAFRAELRSLAHRLGQPQGRVYGRRCDAALGDRRCGVDLARFTGHGSVAAVDASGGLLVSGLDAFADGFFSRGKLRFLTGPLAGKGFDLDGQERRDGGVHLSFWSPPEQTPSPGDRFSVTAGCDKSFSTCRVKFANHLNFRGFPHLPGADFAYSYAAGGESHDGGALFS
;
A
#
# COMPACT_ATOMS: atom_id res chain seq x y z
N MET A 1 -3.11 6.26 31.29
CA MET A 1 -3.68 5.19 32.13
C MET A 1 -4.85 4.57 31.37
N LYS A 2 -4.94 3.25 31.28
CA LYS A 2 -6.04 2.56 30.58
C LYS A 2 -7.21 2.38 31.54
N THR A 3 -8.44 2.60 31.07
CA THR A 3 -9.64 2.28 31.84
C THR A 3 -9.95 0.80 31.67
N ILE A 4 -9.80 0.03 32.75
CA ILE A 4 -10.13 -1.41 32.77
C ILE A 4 -11.61 -1.55 33.16
N PRO A 5 -12.43 -2.33 32.43
CA PRO A 5 -13.81 -2.58 32.81
C PRO A 5 -13.92 -3.19 34.21
N ALA A 6 -14.93 -2.77 34.99
CA ALA A 6 -15.05 -3.15 36.40
C ALA A 6 -15.05 -4.67 36.63
N ALA A 7 -15.74 -5.43 35.77
CA ALA A 7 -15.77 -6.90 35.85
C ALA A 7 -14.38 -7.52 35.66
N LEU A 8 -13.62 -7.05 34.66
CA LEU A 8 -12.26 -7.53 34.44
C LEU A 8 -11.30 -7.07 35.54
N ALA A 9 -11.47 -5.85 36.06
CA ALA A 9 -10.66 -5.36 37.19
C ALA A 9 -10.90 -6.20 38.46
N GLY A 10 -12.15 -6.58 38.73
CA GLY A 10 -12.49 -7.49 39.82
C GLY A 10 -11.87 -8.87 39.65
N HIS A 11 -11.89 -9.42 38.43
CA HIS A 11 -11.25 -10.70 38.10
C HIS A 11 -9.73 -10.66 38.26
N LEU A 12 -9.07 -9.61 37.77
CA LEU A 12 -7.63 -9.42 37.89
C LEU A 12 -7.16 -9.23 39.35
N GLY A 13 -8.07 -8.90 40.27
CA GLY A 13 -7.79 -8.78 41.70
C GLY A 13 -7.90 -10.10 42.48
N GLN A 14 -8.24 -11.22 41.82
CA GLN A 14 -8.33 -12.54 42.45
C GLN A 14 -6.96 -13.22 42.53
N ASP A 15 -6.82 -14.21 43.42
CA ASP A 15 -5.58 -14.98 43.59
C ASP A 15 -5.23 -15.84 42.36
N ALA A 16 -6.24 -16.20 41.56
CA ALA A 16 -6.08 -16.97 40.33
C ALA A 16 -6.86 -16.31 39.20
N THR A 17 -6.17 -16.04 38.08
CA THR A 17 -6.76 -15.40 36.90
C THR A 17 -6.84 -16.36 35.73
N THR A 18 -7.94 -16.26 34.99
CA THR A 18 -8.22 -17.02 33.77
C THR A 18 -8.11 -16.12 32.54
N THR A 19 -6.96 -15.45 32.39
CA THR A 19 -6.74 -14.50 31.29
C THR A 19 -5.85 -15.06 30.20
N CYS A 20 -6.15 -14.69 28.96
CA CYS A 20 -5.37 -14.99 27.76
C CYS A 20 -5.22 -13.72 26.90
N HIS A 21 -4.34 -13.76 25.92
CA HIS A 21 -4.20 -12.73 24.91
C HIS A 21 -4.96 -13.08 23.64
N CYS A 22 -5.55 -12.07 23.04
CA CYS A 22 -6.22 -12.18 21.75
C CYS A 22 -5.72 -11.07 20.81
N TRP A 23 -5.24 -11.44 19.63
CA TRP A 23 -4.81 -10.51 18.59
C TRP A 23 -5.85 -10.44 17.48
N LYS A 24 -6.29 -9.23 17.17
CA LYS A 24 -7.17 -8.95 16.03
C LYS A 24 -6.36 -8.26 14.94
N VAL A 25 -6.18 -8.93 13.82
CA VAL A 25 -5.53 -8.40 12.62
C VAL A 25 -6.60 -7.93 11.64
N THR A 26 -6.59 -6.65 11.29
CA THR A 26 -7.47 -6.08 10.27
C THR A 26 -6.65 -5.69 9.05
N LEU A 27 -6.91 -6.36 7.93
CA LEU A 27 -6.22 -6.17 6.66
C LEU A 27 -6.74 -4.92 5.91
N LYS A 28 -6.02 -4.50 4.86
CA LYS A 28 -6.41 -3.35 4.01
C LYS A 28 -7.74 -3.54 3.29
N ASP A 29 -8.09 -4.78 2.96
CA ASP A 29 -9.36 -5.19 2.37
C ASP A 29 -10.51 -5.30 3.40
N ARG A 30 -10.23 -4.96 4.67
CA ARG A 30 -11.12 -5.08 5.85
C ARG A 30 -11.40 -6.51 6.29
N ALA A 31 -10.73 -7.52 5.73
CA ALA A 31 -10.77 -8.86 6.30
C ALA A 31 -10.20 -8.81 7.73
N VAL A 32 -10.82 -9.56 8.62
CA VAL A 32 -10.44 -9.66 10.03
C VAL A 32 -10.00 -11.08 10.32
N ILE A 33 -8.84 -11.22 10.94
CA ILE A 33 -8.28 -12.50 11.37
C ILE A 33 -7.99 -12.39 12.87
N GLY A 34 -8.50 -13.35 13.66
CA GLY A 34 -8.32 -13.39 15.10
C GLY A 34 -7.42 -14.55 15.52
N PHE A 35 -6.49 -14.29 16.43
CA PHE A 35 -5.59 -15.27 17.05
C PHE A 35 -5.69 -15.21 18.56
N THR A 36 -5.52 -16.34 19.25
CA THR A 36 -5.44 -16.41 20.71
C THR A 36 -4.28 -17.30 21.15
N ASP A 37 -3.68 -16.99 22.30
CA ASP A 37 -2.68 -17.86 22.97
C ASP A 37 -3.34 -18.91 23.88
N HIS A 38 -4.67 -18.89 23.96
CA HIS A 38 -5.48 -19.96 24.55
C HIS A 38 -5.54 -21.18 23.62
N ASP A 39 -5.72 -22.37 24.19
CA ASP A 39 -5.77 -23.64 23.48
C ASP A 39 -7.11 -23.89 22.75
N GLU A 40 -8.18 -23.24 23.19
CA GLU A 40 -9.48 -23.20 22.51
C GLU A 40 -9.79 -21.85 21.83
N ALA A 41 -10.64 -21.90 20.81
CA ALA A 41 -11.11 -20.70 20.12
C ALA A 41 -12.01 -19.85 21.03
N ILE A 42 -11.78 -18.53 21.00
CA ILE A 42 -12.52 -17.56 21.82
C ILE A 42 -13.27 -16.61 20.89
N SER A 43 -14.50 -16.23 21.25
CA SER A 43 -15.30 -15.29 20.46
C SER A 43 -15.76 -14.11 21.31
N PHE A 44 -15.49 -12.89 20.86
CA PHE A 44 -16.02 -11.66 21.45
C PHE A 44 -16.03 -10.53 20.42
N ALA A 45 -16.86 -9.50 20.66
CA ALA A 45 -16.95 -8.30 19.82
C ALA A 45 -17.11 -8.59 18.31
N GLY A 46 -17.83 -9.66 17.95
CA GLY A 46 -18.09 -10.06 16.56
C GLY A 46 -16.86 -10.63 15.83
N THR A 47 -15.84 -11.12 16.55
CA THR A 47 -14.64 -11.73 15.98
C THR A 47 -14.37 -13.06 16.68
N SER A 48 -14.08 -14.10 15.88
CA SER A 48 -13.60 -15.39 16.38
C SER A 48 -12.07 -15.38 16.35
N TYR A 49 -11.47 -15.76 17.47
CA TYR A 49 -10.03 -15.84 17.68
C TYR A 49 -9.67 -17.32 17.73
N LEU A 50 -8.93 -17.77 16.73
CA LEU A 50 -8.57 -19.18 16.60
C LEU A 50 -7.35 -19.48 17.45
N ALA A 51 -7.39 -20.63 18.13
CA ALA A 51 -6.23 -21.22 18.82
C ALA A 51 -5.24 -21.68 17.76
N ALA A 52 -4.44 -20.73 17.29
CA ALA A 52 -3.46 -20.94 16.24
C ALA A 52 -2.13 -20.41 16.75
N SER A 53 -1.06 -21.19 16.57
CA SER A 53 0.31 -20.96 17.05
C SER A 53 1.01 -19.71 16.47
N GLY A 54 0.25 -18.83 15.83
CA GLY A 54 0.71 -17.70 15.02
C GLY A 54 1.32 -16.54 15.81
N PHE A 55 0.79 -16.25 17.00
CA PHE A 55 1.16 -15.08 17.78
C PHE A 55 1.54 -15.51 19.20
N SER A 56 2.84 -15.43 19.51
CA SER A 56 3.31 -15.46 20.88
C SER A 56 3.65 -14.04 21.29
N ALA A 57 3.26 -13.63 22.50
CA ALA A 57 3.71 -12.36 23.05
C ALA A 57 5.22 -12.49 23.36
N SER A 58 6.08 -12.06 22.44
CA SER A 58 7.46 -11.74 22.79
C SER A 58 7.50 -10.41 23.55
N ASP A 59 8.56 -10.22 24.33
CA ASP A 59 8.76 -9.08 25.22
C ASP A 59 8.36 -7.76 24.56
N SER A 60 7.45 -7.05 25.22
CA SER A 60 6.91 -5.79 24.71
C SER A 60 7.49 -4.63 25.50
N ASP A 61 8.52 -3.98 24.93
CA ASP A 61 9.10 -2.78 25.51
C ASP A 61 8.13 -1.60 25.33
N GLY A 62 7.61 -1.13 26.47
CA GLY A 62 6.81 0.08 26.56
C GLY A 62 7.70 1.28 26.88
N GLU A 63 8.18 1.98 25.85
CA GLU A 63 8.90 3.25 26.05
C GLU A 63 7.92 4.44 26.14
N THR A 64 8.13 5.30 27.15
CA THR A 64 7.45 6.60 27.24
C THR A 64 8.20 7.63 26.38
N GLY A 65 7.95 7.62 25.07
CA GLY A 65 8.58 8.55 24.13
C GLY A 65 7.94 8.53 22.74
N LEU A 66 8.36 9.46 21.87
CA LEU A 66 8.01 9.46 20.43
C LEU A 66 8.90 8.51 19.61
N GLY A 67 9.90 7.87 20.25
CA GLY A 67 10.62 6.76 19.65
C GLY A 67 9.62 5.70 19.22
N ALA A 68 9.79 5.19 18.00
CA ALA A 68 9.04 4.01 17.60
C ALA A 68 9.54 2.87 18.48
N GLY A 69 8.90 2.66 19.63
CA GLY A 69 9.15 1.49 20.46
C GLY A 69 8.89 0.28 19.58
N ALA A 70 9.98 -0.28 19.05
CA ALA A 70 9.98 -1.37 18.10
C ALA A 70 9.72 -2.64 18.93
N GLY A 71 8.46 -2.81 19.31
CA GLY A 71 8.01 -4.09 19.84
C GLY A 71 8.05 -5.06 18.67
N GLU A 72 9.11 -5.84 18.55
CA GLU A 72 9.10 -6.96 17.63
C GLU A 72 8.19 -8.04 18.22
N VAL A 73 7.13 -8.40 17.49
CA VAL A 73 6.38 -9.62 17.82
C VAL A 73 6.93 -10.74 16.96
N ALA A 74 7.59 -11.68 17.61
CA ALA A 74 7.97 -12.96 17.02
C ALA A 74 6.70 -13.83 16.91
N GLY A 75 5.90 -13.59 15.89
CA GLY A 75 4.74 -14.40 15.57
C GLY A 75 5.06 -15.36 14.43
N GLY A 76 5.30 -16.63 14.75
CA GLY A 76 5.43 -17.67 13.73
C GLY A 76 4.08 -17.97 13.11
N PHE A 77 3.69 -17.25 12.06
CA PHE A 77 2.40 -17.44 11.39
C PHE A 77 2.16 -18.92 11.06
N SER A 78 1.07 -19.51 11.55
CA SER A 78 0.70 -20.87 11.19
C SER A 78 0.19 -20.89 9.74
N ASN A 79 0.65 -21.87 8.96
CA ASN A 79 0.36 -22.02 7.53
C ASN A 79 -1.14 -22.19 7.21
N GLU A 80 -1.96 -22.53 8.21
CA GLU A 80 -3.41 -22.76 8.06
C GLU A 80 -4.23 -21.46 8.05
N ALA A 81 -3.75 -20.40 8.73
CA ALA A 81 -4.47 -19.13 8.84
C ALA A 81 -3.87 -18.03 7.96
N ILE A 82 -2.58 -18.13 7.62
CA ILE A 82 -1.87 -17.16 6.80
C ILE A 82 -1.13 -17.92 5.71
N ALA A 83 -1.64 -17.83 4.48
CA ALA A 83 -1.04 -18.48 3.33
C ALA A 83 0.24 -17.77 2.90
N GLU A 84 1.29 -18.53 2.56
CA GLU A 84 2.57 -17.99 2.05
C GLU A 84 2.37 -17.06 0.84
N GLY A 85 1.45 -17.42 -0.06
CA GLY A 85 1.12 -16.61 -1.23
C GLY A 85 0.52 -15.24 -0.87
N ASP A 86 -0.21 -15.13 0.23
CA ASP A 86 -0.79 -13.86 0.68
C ASP A 86 0.27 -12.94 1.29
N LEU A 87 1.25 -13.51 2.00
CA LEU A 87 2.39 -12.76 2.53
C LEU A 87 3.28 -12.25 1.39
N ALA A 88 3.61 -13.11 0.42
CA ALA A 88 4.40 -12.73 -0.75
C ALA A 88 3.71 -11.66 -1.60
N ALA A 89 2.37 -11.65 -1.62
CA ALA A 89 1.58 -10.61 -2.28
C ALA A 89 1.40 -9.31 -1.46
N GLY A 90 2.07 -9.18 -0.30
CA GLY A 90 2.02 -7.98 0.54
C GLY A 90 0.65 -7.72 1.19
N ARG A 91 -0.20 -8.75 1.32
CA ARG A 91 -1.58 -8.60 1.82
C ARG A 91 -1.63 -8.07 3.27
N PHE A 92 -0.60 -8.35 4.05
CA PHE A 92 -0.47 -7.98 5.46
C PHE A 92 0.25 -6.65 5.68
N ASP A 93 0.81 -6.04 4.64
CA ASP A 93 1.56 -4.79 4.76
C ASP A 93 0.66 -3.66 5.30
N GLY A 94 1.05 -3.03 6.40
CA GLY A 94 0.27 -1.97 7.02
C GLY A 94 -1.05 -2.44 7.66
N ALA A 95 -1.22 -3.76 7.85
CA ALA A 95 -2.38 -4.30 8.55
C ALA A 95 -2.37 -3.85 10.02
N ARG A 96 -3.55 -3.56 10.55
CA ARG A 96 -3.72 -3.12 11.95
C ARG A 96 -3.79 -4.33 12.86
N VAL A 97 -3.02 -4.30 13.95
CA VAL A 97 -3.05 -5.32 14.99
C VAL A 97 -3.54 -4.69 16.30
N GLU A 98 -4.59 -5.27 16.87
CA GLU A 98 -5.13 -4.90 18.18
C GLU A 98 -4.92 -6.06 19.15
N LEU A 99 -4.15 -5.83 20.23
CA LEU A 99 -3.90 -6.81 21.28
C LEU A 99 -4.88 -6.61 22.43
N PHE A 100 -5.60 -7.65 22.81
CA PHE A 100 -6.52 -7.67 23.94
C PHE A 100 -6.02 -8.60 25.04
N LEU A 101 -6.29 -8.22 26.29
CA LEU A 101 -6.31 -9.15 27.42
C LEU A 101 -7.78 -9.54 27.65
N VAL A 102 -8.05 -10.83 27.72
CA VAL A 102 -9.41 -11.39 27.74
C VAL A 102 -9.51 -12.42 28.86
N ASN A 103 -10.59 -12.42 29.63
CA ASN A 103 -10.94 -13.56 30.48
C ASN A 103 -11.53 -14.66 29.61
N TRP A 104 -10.85 -15.78 29.43
CA TRP A 104 -11.32 -16.85 28.54
C TRP A 104 -12.59 -17.55 29.05
N GLN A 105 -12.88 -17.51 30.36
CA GLN A 105 -14.14 -18.02 30.92
C GLN A 105 -15.32 -17.07 30.68
N ALA A 106 -15.05 -15.78 30.48
CA ALA A 106 -16.06 -14.75 30.25
C ALA A 106 -15.55 -13.72 29.24
N PRO A 107 -15.54 -14.03 27.92
CA PRO A 107 -14.88 -13.20 26.90
C PRO A 107 -15.39 -11.76 26.78
N ASP A 108 -16.58 -11.46 27.29
CA ASP A 108 -17.08 -10.08 27.41
C ASP A 108 -16.23 -9.22 28.37
N GLN A 109 -15.45 -9.85 29.25
CA GLN A 109 -14.46 -9.22 30.11
C GLN A 109 -13.12 -9.14 29.37
N HIS A 110 -12.95 -8.08 28.57
CA HIS A 110 -11.72 -7.84 27.84
C HIS A 110 -11.30 -6.36 27.88
N VAL A 111 -10.02 -6.10 27.63
CA VAL A 111 -9.49 -4.75 27.49
C VAL A 111 -8.45 -4.70 26.38
N LEU A 112 -8.50 -3.64 25.57
CA LEU A 112 -7.50 -3.38 24.55
C LEU A 112 -6.17 -2.92 25.19
N LEU A 113 -5.12 -3.71 25.04
CA LEU A 113 -3.76 -3.43 25.55
C LEU A 113 -2.95 -2.54 24.61
N ASN A 114 -2.98 -2.74 23.30
CA ASN A 114 -2.32 -1.81 22.38
C ASN A 114 -2.86 -1.93 20.95
N ARG A 115 -2.47 -0.95 20.13
CA ARG A 115 -2.67 -0.95 18.69
C ARG A 115 -1.33 -0.78 18.01
N ARG A 116 -1.05 -1.65 17.06
CA ARG A 116 0.18 -1.67 16.26
C ARG A 116 -0.16 -1.82 14.78
N GLU A 117 0.83 -1.61 13.93
CA GLU A 117 0.75 -1.78 12.49
C GLU A 117 1.83 -2.77 12.06
N ILE A 118 1.49 -3.75 11.21
CA ILE A 118 2.47 -4.67 10.62
C ILE A 118 3.36 -3.88 9.66
N GLY A 119 4.66 -3.88 9.97
CA GLY A 119 5.74 -3.32 9.17
C GLY A 119 6.32 -4.37 8.22
N GLU A 120 7.63 -4.55 8.27
CA GLU A 120 8.31 -5.55 7.44
C GLU A 120 7.98 -6.97 7.91
N VAL A 121 7.70 -7.86 6.95
CA VAL A 121 7.58 -9.30 7.19
C VAL A 121 8.78 -10.01 6.59
N THR A 122 9.57 -10.67 7.43
CA THR A 122 10.74 -11.45 7.03
C THR A 122 10.47 -12.95 7.15
N ARG A 123 11.15 -13.74 6.32
CA ARG A 123 11.07 -15.20 6.32
C ARG A 123 12.38 -15.79 6.85
N ALA A 124 12.28 -16.74 7.78
CA ALA A 124 13.41 -17.53 8.23
C ALA A 124 12.98 -18.97 8.54
N GLY A 125 13.53 -19.95 7.85
CA GLY A 125 13.40 -21.37 8.23
C GLY A 125 11.99 -21.96 8.20
N GLY A 126 11.09 -21.47 7.34
CA GLY A 126 9.69 -21.92 7.29
C GLY A 126 8.79 -21.23 8.32
N ALA A 127 9.34 -20.36 9.16
CA ALA A 127 8.62 -19.41 9.98
C ALA A 127 8.69 -18.00 9.35
N PHE A 128 7.76 -17.16 9.78
CA PHE A 128 7.71 -15.75 9.43
C PHE A 128 7.90 -14.91 10.69
N ARG A 129 8.43 -13.71 10.53
CA ARG A 129 8.54 -12.70 11.58
C ARG A 129 7.99 -11.39 11.04
N ALA A 130 7.08 -10.76 11.78
CA ALA A 130 6.51 -9.47 11.41
C ALA A 130 6.91 -8.40 12.42
N GLU A 131 7.42 -7.29 11.93
CA GLU A 131 7.67 -6.11 12.74
C GLU A 131 6.34 -5.45 13.14
N LEU A 132 6.14 -5.12 14.42
CA LEU A 132 4.96 -4.36 14.87
C LEU A 132 5.34 -2.92 15.23
N ARG A 133 5.01 -2.01 14.32
CA ARG A 133 5.28 -0.58 14.48
C ARG A 133 4.25 0.07 15.38
N SER A 134 4.71 1.01 16.21
CA SER A 134 3.80 1.88 16.97
C SER A 134 3.11 2.87 16.05
N LEU A 135 1.99 3.44 16.49
CA LEU A 135 1.33 4.54 15.76
C LEU A 135 2.24 5.77 15.57
N ALA A 136 3.23 5.96 16.46
CA ALA A 136 4.19 7.06 16.39
C ALA A 136 5.12 6.95 15.17
N HIS A 137 5.31 5.77 14.58
CA HIS A 137 6.08 5.60 13.35
C HIS A 137 5.58 6.54 12.22
N ARG A 138 4.27 6.80 12.15
CA ARG A 138 3.69 7.72 11.17
C ARG A 138 4.12 9.18 11.37
N LEU A 139 4.44 9.58 12.61
CA LEU A 139 4.89 10.93 12.95
C LEU A 139 6.35 11.19 12.54
N GLY A 140 7.17 10.12 12.45
CA GLY A 140 8.55 10.22 12.00
C GLY A 140 8.71 10.26 10.47
N GLN A 141 7.64 10.01 9.71
CA GLN A 141 7.71 10.03 8.25
C GLN A 141 7.81 11.48 7.75
N PRO A 142 8.77 11.79 6.84
CA PRO A 142 8.83 13.10 6.22
C PRO A 142 7.51 13.42 5.52
N GLN A 143 6.81 14.44 6.02
CA GLN A 143 5.59 14.97 5.41
C GLN A 143 5.90 16.30 4.75
N GLY A 144 5.29 16.54 3.59
CA GLY A 144 5.41 17.82 2.89
C GLY A 144 5.58 17.64 1.40
N ARG A 145 5.83 18.76 0.74
CA ARG A 145 6.00 18.83 -0.71
C ARG A 145 7.40 19.28 -1.02
N VAL A 146 8.02 18.64 -2.00
CA VAL A 146 9.26 19.12 -2.59
C VAL A 146 8.90 20.09 -3.71
N TYR A 147 9.51 21.26 -3.70
CA TYR A 147 9.41 22.20 -4.83
C TYR A 147 10.25 21.63 -5.98
N GLY A 148 9.57 21.19 -7.04
CA GLY A 148 10.20 20.64 -8.22
C GLY A 148 9.41 20.92 -9.49
N ARG A 149 10.06 20.79 -10.65
CA ARG A 149 9.42 21.07 -11.95
C ARG A 149 8.28 20.11 -12.28
N ARG A 150 8.36 18.87 -11.80
CA ARG A 150 7.35 17.84 -12.03
C ARG A 150 6.18 17.99 -11.07
N CYS A 151 5.01 17.55 -11.51
CA CYS A 151 3.81 17.46 -10.68
C CYS A 151 3.99 16.41 -9.57
N ASP A 152 3.67 16.77 -8.34
CA ASP A 152 3.68 15.86 -7.18
C ASP A 152 2.30 15.27 -6.86
N ALA A 153 1.28 15.55 -7.68
CA ALA A 153 -0.06 14.98 -7.54
C ALA A 153 -0.18 13.61 -8.23
N ALA A 154 -0.95 12.70 -7.63
CA ALA A 154 -1.38 11.49 -8.32
C ALA A 154 -2.46 11.83 -9.35
N LEU A 155 -2.43 11.17 -10.52
CA LEU A 155 -3.40 11.44 -11.58
C LEU A 155 -4.80 11.09 -11.07
N GLY A 156 -5.73 12.05 -11.15
CA GLY A 156 -7.10 11.89 -10.65
C GLY A 156 -7.27 12.02 -9.14
N ASP A 157 -6.21 12.31 -8.37
CA ASP A 157 -6.38 12.67 -6.96
C ASP A 157 -7.10 14.02 -6.80
N ARG A 158 -7.50 14.36 -5.58
CA ARG A 158 -8.21 15.61 -5.28
C ARG A 158 -7.44 16.87 -5.71
N ARG A 159 -6.10 16.83 -5.74
CA ARG A 159 -5.27 17.98 -6.14
C ARG A 159 -5.19 18.09 -7.66
N CYS A 160 -5.21 16.96 -8.36
CA CYS A 160 -5.18 16.85 -9.81
C CYS A 160 -6.57 17.14 -10.40
N GLY A 161 -7.62 16.45 -9.95
CA GLY A 161 -9.00 16.67 -10.41
C GLY A 161 -9.33 16.16 -11.81
N VAL A 162 -8.41 15.45 -12.48
CA VAL A 162 -8.71 14.79 -13.77
C VAL A 162 -9.73 13.68 -13.53
N ASP A 163 -10.82 13.71 -14.29
CA ASP A 163 -11.76 12.61 -14.36
C ASP A 163 -11.14 11.43 -15.12
N LEU A 164 -10.72 10.40 -14.37
CA LEU A 164 -10.07 9.21 -14.92
C LEU A 164 -10.97 8.40 -15.86
N ALA A 165 -12.30 8.51 -15.75
CA ALA A 165 -13.20 7.78 -16.63
C ALA A 165 -12.99 8.15 -18.10
N ARG A 166 -12.62 9.41 -18.37
CA ARG A 166 -12.31 9.92 -19.72
C ARG A 166 -10.98 9.42 -20.28
N PHE A 167 -10.11 8.88 -19.42
CA PHE A 167 -8.75 8.47 -19.75
C PHE A 167 -8.52 7.00 -19.43
N THR A 168 -9.60 6.21 -19.38
CA THR A 168 -9.53 4.77 -19.11
C THR A 168 -9.93 4.00 -20.37
N GLY A 169 -9.09 3.05 -20.77
CA GLY A 169 -9.37 2.05 -21.79
C GLY A 169 -9.70 0.70 -21.16
N HIS A 170 -10.30 -0.18 -21.96
CA HIS A 170 -10.59 -1.56 -21.57
C HIS A 170 -10.04 -2.52 -22.61
N GLY A 171 -9.58 -3.67 -22.17
CA GLY A 171 -9.02 -4.67 -23.06
C GLY A 171 -9.01 -6.07 -22.44
N SER A 172 -8.46 -7.00 -23.20
CA SER A 172 -8.25 -8.39 -22.77
C SER A 172 -6.84 -8.86 -23.08
N VAL A 173 -6.32 -9.75 -22.22
CA VAL A 173 -5.02 -10.41 -22.44
C VAL A 173 -5.14 -11.33 -23.65
N ALA A 174 -4.24 -11.16 -24.62
CA ALA A 174 -4.10 -12.08 -25.75
C ALA A 174 -3.01 -13.11 -25.49
N ALA A 175 -1.86 -12.68 -24.96
CA ALA A 175 -0.75 -13.54 -24.57
C ALA A 175 0.12 -12.87 -23.51
N VAL A 176 0.90 -13.67 -22.79
CA VAL A 176 1.96 -13.21 -21.87
C VAL A 176 3.30 -13.55 -22.50
N ASP A 177 4.21 -12.59 -22.56
CA ASP A 177 5.55 -12.81 -23.07
C ASP A 177 6.50 -13.42 -22.02
N ALA A 178 7.67 -13.86 -22.46
CA ALA A 178 8.67 -14.48 -21.58
C ALA A 178 9.27 -13.51 -20.53
N SER A 179 9.15 -12.20 -20.73
CA SER A 179 9.59 -11.16 -19.80
C SER A 179 8.49 -10.70 -18.82
N GLY A 180 7.29 -11.29 -18.90
CA GLY A 180 6.14 -10.92 -18.06
C GLY A 180 5.33 -9.72 -18.57
N GLY A 181 5.61 -9.22 -19.78
CA GLY A 181 4.76 -8.24 -20.47
C GLY A 181 3.55 -8.90 -21.12
N LEU A 182 2.58 -8.07 -21.53
CA LEU A 182 1.31 -8.55 -22.10
C LEU A 182 1.15 -8.09 -23.54
N LEU A 183 0.78 -9.03 -24.40
CA LEU A 183 0.11 -8.71 -25.65
C LEU A 183 -1.39 -8.62 -25.37
N VAL A 184 -2.02 -7.51 -25.77
CA VAL A 184 -3.42 -7.21 -25.46
C VAL A 184 -4.20 -6.74 -26.68
N SER A 185 -5.51 -6.88 -26.61
CA SER A 185 -6.48 -6.36 -27.58
C SER A 185 -7.40 -5.31 -26.94
N GLY A 186 -8.04 -4.49 -27.78
CA GLY A 186 -9.04 -3.49 -27.35
C GLY A 186 -8.48 -2.09 -27.08
N LEU A 187 -7.16 -1.90 -27.23
CA LEU A 187 -6.49 -0.61 -27.05
C LEU A 187 -6.11 0.05 -28.38
N ASP A 188 -6.58 -0.48 -29.51
CA ASP A 188 -6.22 -0.04 -30.87
C ASP A 188 -6.75 1.34 -31.25
N ALA A 189 -7.60 1.96 -30.43
CA ALA A 189 -8.04 3.35 -30.62
C ALA A 189 -7.09 4.38 -30.00
N PHE A 190 -6.15 3.96 -29.14
CA PHE A 190 -5.30 4.88 -28.38
C PHE A 190 -3.94 5.08 -29.06
N ALA A 191 -3.41 6.31 -29.04
CA ALA A 191 -2.08 6.59 -29.58
C ALA A 191 -1.00 5.74 -28.91
N ASP A 192 0.12 5.52 -29.60
CA ASP A 192 1.27 4.84 -29.03
C ASP A 192 1.81 5.60 -27.80
N GLY A 193 2.23 4.88 -26.77
CA GLY A 193 2.66 5.45 -25.49
C GLY A 193 1.56 6.13 -24.66
N PHE A 194 0.28 6.07 -25.05
CA PHE A 194 -0.81 6.70 -24.31
C PHE A 194 -0.97 6.12 -22.90
N PHE A 195 -0.66 4.84 -22.70
CA PHE A 195 -0.73 4.20 -21.39
C PHE A 195 0.62 4.03 -20.69
N SER A 196 1.73 4.49 -21.28
CA SER A 196 3.07 4.44 -20.64
C SER A 196 3.09 5.23 -19.34
N ARG A 197 3.60 4.63 -18.24
CA ARG A 197 3.49 5.16 -16.86
C ARG A 197 2.05 5.27 -16.34
N GLY A 198 1.15 4.47 -16.89
CA GLY A 198 -0.24 4.32 -16.49
C GLY A 198 -0.44 3.23 -15.44
N LYS A 199 -1.70 2.93 -15.15
CA LYS A 199 -2.07 1.85 -14.24
C LYS A 199 -3.03 0.90 -14.93
N LEU A 200 -2.73 -0.39 -14.88
CA LEU A 200 -3.63 -1.45 -15.31
C LEU A 200 -4.29 -2.08 -14.09
N ARG A 201 -5.57 -2.42 -14.17
CA ARG A 201 -6.29 -3.18 -13.16
C ARG A 201 -7.04 -4.33 -13.81
N PHE A 202 -6.77 -5.55 -13.34
CA PHE A 202 -7.50 -6.73 -13.81
C PHE A 202 -8.92 -6.75 -13.25
N LEU A 203 -9.87 -7.13 -14.09
CA LEU A 203 -11.30 -7.20 -13.77
C LEU A 203 -11.78 -8.65 -13.61
N THR A 204 -11.07 -9.60 -14.21
CA THR A 204 -11.35 -11.04 -14.12
C THR A 204 -10.05 -11.82 -13.94
N GLY A 205 -10.17 -13.15 -13.78
CA GLY A 205 -9.03 -14.04 -13.65
C GLY A 205 -8.44 -14.10 -12.24
N PRO A 206 -7.31 -14.79 -12.06
CA PRO A 206 -6.64 -14.94 -10.75
C PRO A 206 -6.14 -13.61 -10.17
N LEU A 207 -5.93 -12.60 -11.03
CA LEU A 207 -5.52 -11.25 -10.63
C LEU A 207 -6.68 -10.28 -10.45
N ALA A 208 -7.94 -10.74 -10.49
CA ALA A 208 -9.11 -9.87 -10.42
C ALA A 208 -9.04 -8.89 -9.24
N GLY A 209 -9.16 -7.60 -9.55
CA GLY A 209 -9.12 -6.51 -8.59
C GLY A 209 -7.72 -5.94 -8.30
N LYS A 210 -6.64 -6.63 -8.68
CA LYS A 210 -5.24 -6.19 -8.50
C LYS A 210 -4.85 -5.17 -9.56
N GLY A 211 -4.01 -4.20 -9.15
CA GLY A 211 -3.52 -3.11 -9.99
C GLY A 211 -2.01 -3.15 -10.14
N PHE A 212 -1.52 -2.80 -11.34
CA PHE A 212 -0.12 -2.85 -11.73
C PHE A 212 0.28 -1.55 -12.41
N ASP A 213 1.49 -1.07 -12.12
CA ASP A 213 2.06 0.12 -12.76
C ASP A 213 2.72 -0.27 -14.08
N LEU A 214 2.31 0.40 -15.15
CA LEU A 214 2.88 0.20 -16.48
C LEU A 214 4.18 0.97 -16.61
N ASP A 215 5.20 0.35 -17.18
CA ASP A 215 6.39 1.07 -17.64
C ASP A 215 6.10 1.72 -19.00
N GLY A 216 5.70 0.91 -19.98
CA GLY A 216 5.44 1.32 -21.35
C GLY A 216 4.20 0.68 -21.96
N GLN A 217 3.72 1.34 -23.01
CA GLN A 217 2.76 0.79 -23.95
C GLN A 217 3.26 1.08 -25.37
N GLU A 218 3.42 0.02 -26.15
CA GLU A 218 3.94 0.07 -27.52
C GLU A 218 2.99 -0.68 -28.46
N ARG A 219 2.85 -0.19 -29.69
CA ARG A 219 2.22 -0.96 -30.78
C ARG A 219 3.28 -1.80 -31.48
N ARG A 220 3.03 -3.10 -31.59
CA ARG A 220 3.89 -4.05 -32.32
C ARG A 220 3.06 -4.85 -33.32
N ASP A 221 3.73 -5.53 -34.24
CA ASP A 221 3.06 -6.46 -35.14
C ASP A 221 2.37 -7.55 -34.31
N GLY A 222 1.04 -7.61 -34.39
CA GLY A 222 0.21 -8.56 -33.62
C GLY A 222 -0.55 -7.96 -32.44
N GLY A 223 -0.43 -6.65 -32.15
CA GLY A 223 -1.32 -5.96 -31.19
C GLY A 223 -0.64 -4.88 -30.35
N VAL A 224 -1.25 -4.55 -29.21
CA VAL A 224 -0.68 -3.61 -28.25
C VAL A 224 0.10 -4.39 -27.20
N HIS A 225 1.35 -3.99 -26.96
CA HIS A 225 2.22 -4.54 -25.95
C HIS A 225 2.27 -3.64 -24.72
N LEU A 226 2.16 -4.22 -23.54
CA LEU A 226 2.24 -3.55 -22.25
C LEU A 226 3.40 -4.12 -21.43
N SER A 227 4.30 -3.26 -20.97
CA SER A 227 5.37 -3.61 -20.03
C SER A 227 5.06 -3.05 -18.65
N PHE A 228 5.55 -3.73 -17.61
CA PHE A 228 5.34 -3.35 -16.21
C PHE A 228 6.63 -2.92 -15.55
N TRP A 229 6.51 -2.01 -14.57
CA TRP A 229 7.63 -1.71 -13.66
C TRP A 229 7.97 -2.89 -12.76
N SER A 230 6.95 -3.61 -12.32
CA SER A 230 7.07 -4.86 -11.61
C SER A 230 6.08 -5.85 -12.22
N PRO A 231 6.56 -6.99 -12.73
CA PRO A 231 5.68 -7.96 -13.39
C PRO A 231 4.69 -8.56 -12.39
N PRO A 232 3.49 -8.98 -12.84
CA PRO A 232 2.52 -9.63 -11.96
C PRO A 232 3.08 -10.89 -11.30
N GLU A 233 2.78 -11.08 -10.01
CA GLU A 233 3.24 -12.24 -9.24
C GLU A 233 2.62 -13.57 -9.68
N GLN A 234 1.50 -13.50 -10.42
CA GLN A 234 0.85 -14.65 -11.04
C GLN A 234 0.60 -14.34 -12.52
N THR A 235 0.78 -15.35 -13.37
CA THR A 235 0.58 -15.20 -14.81
C THR A 235 -0.93 -15.11 -15.14
N PRO A 236 -1.42 -14.01 -15.76
CA PRO A 236 -2.79 -13.93 -16.21
C PRO A 236 -3.04 -14.88 -17.40
N SER A 237 -4.28 -15.30 -17.57
CA SER A 237 -4.68 -16.18 -18.68
C SER A 237 -5.15 -15.36 -19.88
N PRO A 238 -4.95 -15.84 -21.13
CA PRO A 238 -5.61 -15.27 -22.29
C PRO A 238 -7.13 -15.16 -22.08
N GLY A 239 -7.70 -14.02 -22.44
CA GLY A 239 -9.11 -13.69 -22.21
C GLY A 239 -9.39 -12.91 -20.92
N ASP A 240 -8.45 -12.84 -19.98
CA ASP A 240 -8.61 -12.03 -18.77
C ASP A 240 -8.81 -10.56 -19.13
N ARG A 241 -9.88 -9.96 -18.60
CA ARG A 241 -10.27 -8.58 -18.87
C ARG A 241 -9.58 -7.63 -17.91
N PHE A 242 -9.24 -6.44 -18.40
CA PHE A 242 -8.66 -5.39 -17.59
C PHE A 242 -9.21 -4.00 -17.97
N SER A 243 -9.01 -3.05 -17.07
CA SER A 243 -9.10 -1.60 -17.34
C SER A 243 -7.71 -0.99 -17.23
N VAL A 244 -7.38 -0.01 -18.07
CA VAL A 244 -6.09 0.68 -18.05
C VAL A 244 -6.30 2.18 -18.08
N THR A 245 -5.72 2.90 -17.13
CA THR A 245 -5.79 4.36 -17.05
C THR A 245 -4.54 4.97 -17.67
N ALA A 246 -4.73 6.05 -18.44
CA ALA A 246 -3.67 6.76 -19.15
C ALA A 246 -2.52 7.18 -18.22
N GLY A 247 -1.30 7.10 -18.75
CA GLY A 247 -0.12 7.49 -17.97
C GLY A 247 0.12 8.98 -17.89
N CYS A 248 0.74 9.40 -16.79
CA CYS A 248 1.12 10.78 -16.51
C CYS A 248 2.59 10.83 -16.11
N ASP A 249 3.42 11.38 -17.01
CA ASP A 249 4.86 11.61 -16.83
C ASP A 249 5.18 12.75 -15.84
N LYS A 250 4.14 13.38 -15.27
CA LYS A 250 4.20 14.52 -14.35
C LYS A 250 4.76 15.80 -14.97
N SER A 251 4.87 15.90 -16.29
CA SER A 251 5.31 17.12 -16.97
C SER A 251 4.15 18.10 -17.19
N PHE A 252 4.47 19.39 -17.28
CA PHE A 252 3.48 20.43 -17.53
C PHE A 252 2.90 20.34 -18.95
N SER A 253 3.74 20.02 -19.94
CA SER A 253 3.32 19.85 -21.33
C SER A 253 2.30 18.72 -21.47
N THR A 254 2.55 17.54 -20.90
CA THR A 254 1.58 16.43 -20.90
C THR A 254 0.32 16.80 -20.14
N CYS A 255 0.43 17.46 -18.98
CA CYS A 255 -0.74 17.93 -18.22
C CYS A 255 -1.64 18.87 -19.05
N ARG A 256 -1.04 19.77 -19.82
CA ARG A 256 -1.75 20.69 -20.70
C ARG A 256 -2.32 20.02 -21.94
N VAL A 257 -1.51 19.26 -22.67
CA VAL A 257 -1.87 18.73 -23.99
C VAL A 257 -2.75 17.49 -23.89
N LYS A 258 -2.36 16.52 -23.06
CA LYS A 258 -3.08 15.24 -22.94
C LYS A 258 -4.32 15.36 -22.06
N PHE A 259 -4.23 16.09 -20.95
CA PHE A 259 -5.29 16.13 -19.93
C PHE A 259 -6.06 17.46 -19.88
N ALA A 260 -5.63 18.49 -20.60
CA ALA A 260 -6.19 19.84 -20.53
C ALA A 260 -6.30 20.39 -19.09
N ASN A 261 -5.41 19.97 -18.19
CA ASN A 261 -5.56 20.17 -16.74
C ASN A 261 -4.43 21.01 -16.10
N HIS A 262 -3.79 21.85 -16.91
CA HIS A 262 -2.66 22.68 -16.49
C HIS A 262 -2.96 23.64 -15.32
N LEU A 263 -4.22 24.08 -15.16
CA LEU A 263 -4.64 24.92 -14.02
C LEU A 263 -4.55 24.21 -12.66
N ASN A 264 -4.65 22.87 -12.65
CA ASN A 264 -4.49 22.05 -11.45
C ASN A 264 -3.08 21.43 -11.36
N PHE A 265 -2.13 21.88 -12.18
CA PHE A 265 -0.75 21.42 -12.11
C PHE A 265 -0.16 21.78 -10.75
N ARG A 266 0.47 20.80 -10.09
CA ARG A 266 1.02 20.99 -8.74
C ARG A 266 2.54 21.12 -8.74
N GLY A 267 3.22 20.98 -9.88
CA GLY A 267 4.65 21.27 -9.98
C GLY A 267 4.94 22.75 -10.21
N PHE A 268 6.22 23.07 -10.35
CA PHE A 268 6.74 24.42 -10.59
C PHE A 268 7.54 24.43 -11.91
N PRO A 269 6.87 24.50 -13.08
CA PRO A 269 7.52 24.21 -14.36
C PRO A 269 8.67 25.16 -14.71
N HIS A 270 8.58 26.39 -14.23
CA HIS A 270 9.55 27.46 -14.47
C HIS A 270 10.60 27.61 -13.35
N LEU A 271 10.62 26.71 -12.35
CA LEU A 271 11.58 26.78 -11.25
C LEU A 271 13.02 26.69 -11.79
N PRO A 272 13.85 27.75 -11.68
CA PRO A 272 15.24 27.69 -12.13
C PRO A 272 16.04 26.64 -11.35
N GLY A 273 17.08 26.09 -11.98
CA GLY A 273 17.99 25.17 -11.30
C GLY A 273 18.87 25.89 -10.27
N ALA A 274 19.55 25.13 -9.41
CA ALA A 274 20.45 25.70 -8.41
C ALA A 274 21.57 26.54 -9.06
N ASP A 275 22.05 26.13 -10.25
CA ASP A 275 23.08 26.87 -11.00
C ASP A 275 22.66 28.30 -11.33
N PHE A 276 21.37 28.54 -11.57
CA PHE A 276 20.84 29.89 -11.82
C PHE A 276 20.87 30.76 -10.55
N ALA A 277 20.85 30.17 -9.36
CA ALA A 277 20.97 30.93 -8.11
C ALA A 277 22.41 31.41 -7.84
N TYR A 278 23.40 30.74 -8.44
CA TYR A 278 24.82 31.09 -8.31
C TYR A 278 25.37 31.80 -9.56
N SER A 279 24.57 31.97 -10.60
CA SER A 279 24.99 32.72 -11.78
C SER A 279 25.09 34.21 -11.48
N TYR A 280 25.98 34.88 -12.21
CA TYR A 280 26.13 36.33 -12.20
C TYR A 280 25.90 36.84 -13.62
N ALA A 281 25.47 38.09 -13.76
CA ALA A 281 25.31 38.70 -15.07
C ALA A 281 26.69 38.83 -15.74
N ALA A 282 26.89 38.15 -16.87
CA ALA A 282 28.13 38.17 -17.63
C ALA A 282 27.96 38.97 -18.94
N GLY A 283 28.96 39.76 -19.29
CA GLY A 283 28.98 40.46 -20.58
C GLY A 283 29.03 39.45 -21.73
N GLY A 284 28.00 39.45 -22.58
CA GLY A 284 27.85 38.52 -23.71
C GLY A 284 26.55 37.69 -23.68
N GLU A 285 25.82 37.70 -22.58
CA GLU A 285 24.51 37.05 -22.46
C GLU A 285 23.34 38.02 -22.79
N SER A 286 22.21 37.47 -23.25
CA SER A 286 20.99 38.26 -23.47
C SER A 286 20.27 38.51 -22.14
N HIS A 287 20.00 39.78 -21.84
CA HIS A 287 19.29 40.22 -20.64
C HIS A 287 18.05 41.05 -21.03
N ASP A 288 17.21 40.47 -21.90
CA ASP A 288 16.03 41.11 -22.50
C ASP A 288 14.73 40.95 -21.68
N GLY A 289 14.79 40.23 -20.55
CA GLY A 289 13.63 39.94 -19.71
C GLY A 289 12.70 38.86 -20.28
N GLY A 290 13.13 38.12 -21.30
CA GLY A 290 12.40 36.98 -21.87
C GLY A 290 12.26 35.80 -20.90
N ALA A 291 11.42 34.83 -21.29
CA ALA A 291 11.24 33.61 -20.51
C ALA A 291 12.53 32.77 -20.51
N LEU A 292 12.99 32.38 -19.32
CA LEU A 292 14.14 31.49 -19.15
C LEU A 292 13.89 30.07 -19.68
N PHE A 293 12.63 29.64 -19.70
CA PHE A 293 12.21 28.32 -20.16
C PHE A 293 11.00 28.47 -21.07
N SER A 294 11.10 27.98 -22.31
CA SER A 294 10.03 27.93 -23.31
C SER A 294 9.35 26.56 -23.33
#